data_AF-A0A930HGX0-F1
#
_entry.id   AF-A0A930HGX0-F1
#
_cell.length_a   1.000
_cell.length_b   1.000
_cell.length_c   1.000
_cell.angle_alpha   90.00
_cell.angle_beta   90.00
_cell.angle_gamma   90.00
#
_symmetry.space_group_name_H-M   'P 1'
#
loop_
_entity.id
_entity.type
_entity.pdbx_description
1 polymer ?
#
loop_
_entity_poly.entity_id
_entity_poly.type
_entity_poly.pdbx_seq_one_letter_code
_entity_poly.pdbx_strand_id
1 'polypeptide(L)'
;IAQITRRAAASNPTLLVIIFAYDEKAKGDISGRIGTDNNNIIILSPSEFKDCQDEEDKDAVKGLEHFDLASINEYVFEQIKKRIN
;
A
#
# COMPACT_ATOMS: atom_id res chain seq x y z
N ILE A 1 11.34 10.60 -7.18
CA ILE A 1 10.32 9.55 -7.39
C ILE A 1 8.90 10.11 -7.25
N ALA A 2 8.52 10.73 -6.12
CA ALA A 2 7.15 11.27 -5.91
C ALA A 2 6.55 12.09 -7.08
N GLN A 3 7.32 13.03 -7.67
CA GLN A 3 6.83 13.84 -8.80
C GLN A 3 6.62 13.02 -10.08
N ILE A 4 7.44 11.99 -10.31
CA ILE A 4 7.30 11.08 -11.47
C ILE A 4 6.05 10.22 -11.26
N THR A 5 5.89 9.62 -10.08
CA THR A 5 4.70 8.84 -9.71
C THR A 5 3.43 9.66 -9.88
N ARG A 6 3.42 10.90 -9.38
CA ARG A 6 2.30 11.84 -9.55
C ARG A 6 1.97 12.10 -11.01
N ARG A 7 2.99 12.40 -11.82
CA ARG A 7 2.79 12.65 -13.26
C ARG A 7 2.26 11.43 -13.99
N ALA A 8 2.75 10.24 -13.67
CA ALA A 8 2.30 8.99 -14.28
C ALA A 8 0.81 8.73 -13.95
N ALA A 9 0.44 8.85 -12.67
CA ALA A 9 -0.93 8.68 -12.21
C ALA A 9 -1.88 9.73 -12.81
N ALA A 10 -1.47 11.00 -12.88
CA ALA A 10 -2.27 12.07 -13.47
C ALA A 10 -2.43 11.94 -15.00
N SER A 11 -1.43 11.38 -15.68
CA SER A 11 -1.45 11.24 -17.15
C SER A 11 -2.28 10.04 -17.61
N ASN A 12 -2.54 9.07 -16.73
CA ASN A 12 -3.38 7.93 -17.03
C ASN A 12 -4.35 7.66 -15.85
N PRO A 13 -5.59 8.16 -15.93
CA PRO A 13 -6.58 7.96 -14.87
C PRO A 13 -6.94 6.50 -14.59
N THR A 14 -6.69 5.57 -15.52
CA THR A 14 -6.95 4.14 -15.31
C THR A 14 -5.81 3.40 -14.63
N LEU A 15 -4.63 4.02 -14.51
CA LEU A 15 -3.51 3.46 -13.77
C LEU A 15 -3.78 3.59 -12.27
N LEU A 16 -3.86 2.47 -11.56
CA LEU A 16 -3.87 2.43 -10.10
C LEU A 16 -2.43 2.25 -9.59
N VAL A 17 -2.00 3.12 -8.68
CA VAL A 17 -0.70 3.01 -8.00
C VAL A 17 -0.93 2.72 -6.53
N ILE A 18 -0.44 1.58 -6.05
CA ILE A 18 -0.48 1.21 -4.63
C ILE A 18 0.95 1.29 -4.08
N ILE A 19 1.13 2.04 -3.00
CA ILE A 19 2.41 2.24 -2.34
C ILE A 19 2.33 1.63 -0.94
N PHE A 20 3.11 0.58 -0.71
CA PHE A 20 3.30 -0.02 0.60
C PHE A 20 4.40 0.76 1.35
N ALA A 21 4.01 1.56 2.33
CA ALA A 21 4.94 2.38 3.12
C ALA A 21 5.52 1.58 4.28
N TYR A 22 6.84 1.55 4.42
CA TYR A 22 7.55 0.72 5.41
C TYR A 22 6.88 0.69 6.80
N ASP A 23 6.46 1.85 7.32
CA ASP A 23 5.71 2.01 8.54
C ASP A 23 4.78 3.26 8.46
N GLU A 24 4.09 3.58 9.57
CA GLU A 24 3.21 4.76 9.66
C GLU A 24 3.94 6.09 9.40
N LYS A 25 5.18 6.20 9.88
CA LYS A 25 5.98 7.42 9.70
C LYS A 25 6.32 7.61 8.22
N ALA A 26 6.76 6.54 7.56
CA ALA A 26 7.05 6.53 6.13
C ALA A 26 5.80 6.88 5.32
N LYS A 27 4.62 6.39 5.70
CA LYS A 27 3.36 6.79 5.06
C LYS A 27 3.15 8.29 5.14
N GLY A 28 3.32 8.89 6.32
CA GLY A 28 3.21 10.34 6.50
C GLY A 28 4.20 11.12 5.63
N ASP A 29 5.47 10.70 5.65
CA ASP A 29 6.55 11.32 4.86
C ASP A 29 6.28 11.22 3.33
N ILE A 30 5.75 10.09 2.85
CA ILE A 30 5.40 9.88 1.43
C ILE A 30 4.17 10.71 1.06
N SER A 31 3.13 10.68 1.90
CA SER A 31 1.87 11.41 1.69
C SER A 31 2.12 12.91 1.55
N GLY A 32 2.94 13.48 2.45
CA GLY A 32 3.33 14.89 2.38
C GLY A 32 4.11 15.26 1.12
N ARG A 33 4.80 14.30 0.48
CA ARG A 33 5.57 14.52 -0.75
C ARG A 33 4.76 14.31 -2.03
N ILE A 34 3.81 13.36 -2.02
CA ILE A 34 2.95 13.09 -3.18
C ILE A 34 1.84 14.15 -3.28
N GLY A 35 1.28 14.58 -2.15
CA GLY A 35 0.11 15.45 -2.09
C GLY A 35 -1.20 14.68 -2.22
N THR A 36 -2.31 15.34 -1.90
CA THR A 36 -3.65 14.72 -1.77
C THR A 36 -4.44 14.65 -3.08
N ASP A 37 -3.95 15.25 -4.16
CA ASP A 37 -4.77 15.55 -5.34
C ASP A 37 -4.79 14.42 -6.39
N ASN A 38 -4.42 13.18 -6.02
CA ASN A 38 -4.37 12.04 -6.94
C ASN A 38 -5.31 10.93 -6.45
N ASN A 39 -6.47 10.80 -7.08
CA ASN A 39 -7.50 9.84 -6.69
C ASN A 39 -7.13 8.37 -6.99
N ASN A 40 -6.11 8.13 -7.79
CA ASN A 40 -5.64 6.81 -8.22
C ASN A 40 -4.30 6.40 -7.59
N ILE A 41 -3.86 7.09 -6.53
CA ILE A 41 -2.72 6.68 -5.72
C ILE A 41 -3.22 6.32 -4.31
N ILE A 42 -2.95 5.09 -3.89
CA ILE A 42 -3.26 4.61 -2.54
C ILE A 42 -1.94 4.37 -1.82
N ILE A 43 -1.78 4.93 -0.63
CA ILE A 43 -0.61 4.72 0.22
C ILE A 43 -1.10 3.98 1.46
N LEU A 44 -0.59 2.77 1.68
CA LEU A 44 -0.99 1.92 2.79
C LEU A 44 0.16 1.81 3.79
N SER A 45 -0.17 1.95 5.07
CA SER A 45 0.68 1.49 6.16
C SER A 45 0.35 0.04 6.57
N PRO A 46 1.23 -0.61 7.36
CA PRO A 46 0.96 -1.96 7.86
C PRO A 46 -0.35 -2.07 8.64
N SER A 47 -0.72 -1.07 9.45
CA SER A 47 -1.99 -1.09 10.19
C SER A 47 -3.20 -1.05 9.26
N GLU A 48 -3.22 -0.12 8.30
CA GLU A 48 -4.32 0.00 7.34
C GLU A 48 -4.48 -1.24 6.47
N PHE A 49 -3.37 -1.87 6.07
CA PHE A 49 -3.45 -3.11 5.32
C PHE A 49 -4.11 -4.23 6.13
N LYS A 50 -3.79 -4.34 7.42
CA LYS A 50 -4.44 -5.29 8.33
C LYS A 50 -5.93 -5.00 8.48
N ASP A 51 -6.28 -3.72 8.61
CA ASP A 51 -7.68 -3.29 8.76
C ASP A 51 -8.50 -3.51 7.48
N CYS A 52 -7.86 -3.51 6.30
CA CYS A 52 -8.48 -3.80 5.00
C CYS A 52 -8.62 -5.30 4.69
N GLN A 53 -8.16 -6.20 5.57
CA GLN A 53 -8.37 -7.64 5.39
C GLN A 53 -9.75 -8.06 5.89
N ASP A 54 -10.32 -9.05 5.23
CA ASP A 54 -11.53 -9.73 5.67
C ASP A 54 -11.26 -10.46 7.00
N GLU A 55 -12.28 -10.65 7.85
CA GLU A 55 -12.10 -11.24 9.19
C GLU A 55 -11.38 -12.60 9.15
N GLU A 56 -11.63 -13.40 8.11
CA GLU A 56 -11.00 -14.70 7.89
C GLU A 56 -9.49 -14.62 7.60
N ASP A 57 -9.02 -13.48 7.10
CA ASP A 57 -7.63 -13.26 6.67
C ASP A 57 -6.83 -12.37 7.64
N LYS A 58 -7.48 -11.74 8.62
CA LYS A 58 -6.83 -10.86 9.61
C LYS A 58 -5.74 -11.56 10.41
N ASP A 59 -5.96 -12.82 10.78
CA ASP A 59 -4.96 -13.59 11.52
C ASP A 59 -3.71 -13.88 10.68
N ALA A 60 -3.87 -14.07 9.36
CA ALA A 60 -2.77 -14.33 8.45
C ALA A 60 -1.83 -13.13 8.25
N VAL A 61 -2.28 -11.92 8.57
CA VAL A 61 -1.49 -10.67 8.48
C VAL A 61 -1.18 -10.05 9.84
N LYS A 62 -1.57 -10.70 10.94
CA LYS A 62 -1.49 -10.12 12.29
C LYS A 62 -0.06 -9.75 12.71
N GLY A 63 0.91 -10.55 12.28
CA GLY A 63 2.35 -10.34 12.54
C GLY A 63 3.00 -9.25 11.67
N LEU A 64 2.26 -8.63 10.74
CA LEU A 64 2.79 -7.59 9.87
C LEU A 64 3.01 -6.29 10.66
N GLU A 65 4.27 -5.98 10.94
CA GLU A 65 4.69 -4.74 11.60
C GLU A 65 5.29 -3.72 10.62
N HIS A 66 6.00 -4.21 9.60
CA HIS A 66 6.68 -3.38 8.60
C HIS A 66 6.51 -3.94 7.19
N PHE A 67 6.56 -3.07 6.17
CA PHE A 67 6.64 -3.49 4.77
C PHE A 67 8.10 -3.59 4.29
N ASP A 68 8.87 -4.49 4.89
CA ASP A 68 10.14 -4.96 4.31
C ASP A 68 9.89 -6.13 3.33
N LEU A 69 10.91 -6.50 2.55
CA LEU A 69 10.78 -7.56 1.54
C LEU A 69 10.42 -8.93 2.14
N ALA A 70 10.90 -9.27 3.33
CA ALA A 70 10.57 -10.53 3.97
C ALA A 70 9.11 -10.54 4.42
N SER A 71 8.69 -9.48 5.12
CA SER A 71 7.32 -9.28 5.59
C SER A 71 6.30 -9.22 4.44
N ILE A 72 6.68 -8.60 3.31
CA ILE A 72 5.83 -8.57 2.10
C ILE A 72 5.66 -9.99 1.52
N ASN A 73 6.74 -10.76 1.41
CA ASN A 73 6.70 -12.13 0.91
C ASN A 73 5.89 -13.06 1.82
N GLU A 74 5.98 -12.87 3.13
CA GLU A 74 5.29 -13.72 4.11
C GLU A 74 3.81 -13.38 4.22
N TYR A 75 3.46 -12.09 4.35
CA TYR A 75 2.11 -11.68 4.77
C TYR A 75 1.28 -11.04 3.66
N VAL A 76 1.89 -10.43 2.65
CA VAL A 76 1.17 -9.51 1.72
C VAL A 76 0.84 -10.18 0.39
N PHE A 77 1.80 -10.88 -0.22
CA PHE A 77 1.65 -11.41 -1.58
C PHE A 77 0.47 -12.37 -1.75
N GLU A 78 0.29 -13.31 -0.83
CA GLU A 78 -0.81 -14.28 -0.94
C GLU A 78 -2.19 -13.62 -0.74
N GLN A 79 -2.30 -12.58 0.10
CA GLN A 79 -3.56 -11.84 0.26
C GLN A 79 -3.94 -11.05 -0.99
N ILE A 80 -2.95 -10.44 -1.66
CA ILE A 80 -3.18 -9.76 -2.94
C ILE A 80 -3.61 -10.77 -4.01
N LYS A 81 -2.94 -11.92 -4.07
CA LYS A 81 -3.21 -12.97 -5.06
C LYS A 81 -4.64 -13.53 -4.95
N LYS A 82 -5.18 -13.67 -3.74
CA LYS A 82 -6.58 -14.06 -3.51
C LYS A 82 -7.60 -13.09 -4.12
N ARG A 83 -7.22 -11.81 -4.28
CA ARG A 83 -8.12 -10.72 -4.74
C ARG A 83 -7.99 -10.41 -6.24
N ILE A 84 -7.01 -10.99 -6.92
CA ILE A 84 -6.75 -10.78 -8.35
C ILE A 84 -7.21 -11.99 -9.21
N ASN A 85 -7.64 -13.08 -8.58
CA ASN A 85 -8.15 -14.29 -9.24
C ASN A 85 -9.67 -14.45 -9.13
#